data_AF-A0A8B8DMC0-F1
#
_entry.id   AF-A0A8B8DMC0-F1
#
_cell.length_a   1.000
_cell.length_b   1.000
_cell.length_c   1.000
_cell.angle_alpha   90.00
_cell.angle_beta   90.00
_cell.angle_gamma   90.00
#
_symmetry.space_group_name_H-M   'P 1'
#
loop_
_entity.id
_entity.type
_entity.pdbx_description
1 polymer ?
#
loop_
_entity_poly.entity_id
_entity_poly.type
_entity_poly.pdbx_seq_one_letter_code
_entity_poly.pdbx_strand_id
1 'polypeptide(L)'
;MNWICYKCHVAIETCLKSLIFCLDADKVNQTYHDLVSLSYQVSIPEVTDLCREFQTEVCSSPDMMIFPSWNSVPGFPSCNSVPGDRFSSDDVETACRIAQQIIDLCDERWNA
;
A
#
# COMPACT_ATOMS: atom_id res chain seq x y z
N MET A 1 12.17 -7.77 6.06
CA MET A 1 10.80 -7.52 6.55
C MET A 1 10.03 -6.63 5.59
N ASN A 2 10.66 -5.53 5.12
CA ASN A 2 10.19 -4.69 4.00
C ASN A 2 9.46 -5.41 2.85
N TRP A 3 9.95 -6.56 2.38
CA TRP A 3 9.32 -7.32 1.29
C TRP A 3 7.91 -7.82 1.61
N ILE A 4 7.60 -8.07 2.89
CA ILE A 4 6.26 -8.48 3.31
C ILE A 4 5.32 -7.27 3.24
N CYS A 5 5.72 -6.14 3.81
CA CYS A 5 4.99 -4.87 3.71
C CYS A 5 4.76 -4.49 2.23
N TYR A 6 5.77 -4.65 1.37
CA TYR A 6 5.64 -4.40 -0.06
C TYR A 6 4.66 -5.33 -0.75
N LYS A 7 4.69 -6.63 -0.44
CA LYS A 7 3.70 -7.57 -0.97
C LYS A 7 2.29 -7.26 -0.49
N CYS A 8 2.11 -6.83 0.76
CA CYS A 8 0.83 -6.33 1.26
C CYS A 8 0.35 -5.11 0.47
N HIS A 9 1.22 -4.12 0.24
CA HIS A 9 0.91 -2.96 -0.60
C HIS A 9 0.45 -3.38 -2.00
N VAL A 10 1.23 -4.22 -2.68
CA VAL A 10 0.91 -4.68 -4.04
C VAL A 10 -0.37 -5.52 -4.08
N ALA A 11 -0.63 -6.34 -3.05
CA ALA A 11 -1.87 -7.10 -2.95
C ALA A 11 -3.09 -6.18 -2.84
N ILE A 12 -3.04 -5.18 -1.95
CA ILE A 12 -4.09 -4.17 -1.82
C ILE A 12 -4.27 -3.41 -3.14
N GLU A 13 -3.18 -2.93 -3.72
CA GLU A 13 -3.19 -2.19 -4.99
C GLU A 13 -3.85 -3.00 -6.11
N THR A 14 -3.49 -4.28 -6.24
CA THR A 14 -4.04 -5.17 -7.25
C THR A 14 -5.53 -5.39 -7.03
N CYS A 15 -5.95 -5.63 -5.78
CA CYS A 15 -7.34 -5.81 -5.42
C CYS A 15 -8.20 -4.59 -5.77
N LEU A 16 -7.74 -3.38 -5.40
CA LEU A 16 -8.41 -2.13 -5.74
C LEU A 16 -8.50 -1.93 -7.26
N LYS A 17 -7.39 -2.13 -7.99
CA LYS A 17 -7.38 -2.02 -9.45
C LYS A 17 -8.34 -3.01 -10.11
N SER A 18 -8.42 -4.24 -9.61
CA SER A 18 -9.38 -5.24 -10.08
C SER A 18 -10.82 -4.78 -9.89
N LEU A 19 -11.17 -4.25 -8.72
CA LEU A 19 -12.51 -3.71 -8.47
C LEU A 19 -12.83 -2.50 -9.37
N ILE A 20 -11.89 -1.56 -9.51
CA ILE A 20 -12.07 -0.41 -10.41
C ILE A 20 -12.29 -0.91 -11.85
N PHE A 21 -11.53 -1.91 -12.29
CA PHE A 21 -11.69 -2.50 -13.62
C PHE A 21 -13.08 -3.09 -13.83
N CYS A 22 -13.64 -3.74 -12.80
CA CYS A 22 -14.99 -4.29 -12.85
C CYS A 22 -16.10 -3.23 -12.84
N LEU A 23 -15.86 -2.08 -12.20
CA LEU A 23 -16.79 -0.96 -12.22
C LEU A 23 -16.73 -0.21 -13.55
N ASP A 24 -15.53 0.05 -14.05
CA ASP A 24 -15.27 0.80 -15.28
C ASP A 24 -13.84 0.55 -15.78
N ALA A 25 -13.72 -0.29 -16.82
CA ALA A 25 -12.43 -0.71 -17.37
C ALA A 25 -11.57 0.45 -17.91
N ASP A 26 -12.18 1.56 -18.33
CA ASP A 26 -11.49 2.72 -18.89
C ASP A 26 -10.94 3.67 -17.80
N LYS A 27 -11.36 3.51 -16.53
CA LYS A 27 -10.90 4.34 -15.41
C LYS A 27 -9.61 3.85 -14.76
N VAL A 28 -9.18 2.62 -15.02
CA VAL A 28 -8.00 2.06 -14.36
C VAL A 28 -6.73 2.68 -14.95
N ASN A 29 -6.21 3.70 -14.27
CA ASN A 29 -4.84 4.15 -14.52
C ASN A 29 -3.84 3.16 -13.90
N GLN A 30 -3.27 2.29 -14.75
CA GLN A 30 -2.35 1.25 -14.30
C GLN A 30 -1.04 1.78 -13.68
N THR A 31 -0.66 3.03 -13.95
CA THR A 31 0.59 3.63 -13.45
C THR A 31 0.50 4.20 -12.04
N TYR A 32 -0.70 4.23 -11.46
CA TYR A 32 -0.91 4.83 -10.16
C TYR A 32 -0.78 3.77 -9.04
N HIS A 33 0.06 4.05 -8.03
CA HIS A 33 0.41 3.10 -6.96
C HIS A 33 -0.05 3.56 -5.56
N ASP A 34 -0.66 4.74 -5.45
CA ASP A 34 -1.13 5.26 -4.17
C ASP A 34 -2.51 4.68 -3.82
N LEU A 35 -2.54 3.98 -2.68
CA LEU A 35 -3.69 3.16 -2.25
C LEU A 35 -4.92 4.01 -1.96
N VAL A 36 -4.75 5.20 -1.36
CA VAL A 36 -5.86 6.07 -0.96
C VAL A 36 -6.57 6.64 -2.19
N SER A 37 -5.85 7.06 -3.23
CA SER A 37 -6.52 7.56 -4.44
C SER A 37 -7.14 6.45 -5.28
N LEU A 38 -6.63 5.21 -5.19
CA LEU A 38 -7.30 4.04 -5.74
C LEU A 38 -8.59 3.73 -4.96
N SER A 39 -8.56 3.77 -3.63
CA SER A 39 -9.71 3.42 -2.79
C SER A 39 -10.90 4.37 -2.98
N TYR A 40 -10.64 5.66 -3.25
CA TYR A 40 -11.71 6.62 -3.57
C TYR A 40 -12.52 6.24 -4.82
N GLN A 41 -11.96 5.45 -5.74
CA GLN A 41 -12.63 5.05 -6.97
C GLN A 41 -13.57 3.86 -6.76
N VAL A 42 -13.35 3.03 -5.74
CA VAL A 42 -14.22 1.86 -5.46
C VAL A 42 -15.45 2.20 -4.62
N SER A 43 -15.55 3.44 -4.09
CA SER A 43 -16.70 3.93 -3.31
C SER A 43 -17.06 3.08 -2.08
N ILE A 44 -16.05 2.45 -1.44
CA ILE A 44 -16.18 1.74 -0.16
C ILE A 44 -15.45 2.58 0.90
N PRO A 45 -16.16 3.33 1.76
CA PRO A 45 -15.54 4.24 2.73
C PRO A 45 -14.56 3.54 3.67
N GLU A 46 -14.92 2.37 4.18
CA GLU A 46 -14.12 1.57 5.11
C GLU A 46 -12.77 1.17 4.50
N VAL A 47 -12.75 0.84 3.20
CA VAL A 47 -11.51 0.53 2.47
C VAL A 47 -10.61 1.77 2.37
N THR A 48 -11.19 2.96 2.21
CA THR A 48 -10.42 4.20 2.16
C THR A 48 -9.78 4.54 3.50
N ASP A 49 -10.51 4.33 4.61
CA ASP A 49 -9.96 4.54 5.94
C ASP A 49 -8.82 3.56 6.25
N LEU A 50 -8.97 2.29 5.87
CA LEU A 50 -7.91 1.28 5.99
C LEU A 50 -6.69 1.61 5.10
N CYS A 51 -6.89 2.14 3.89
CA CYS A 51 -5.77 2.58 3.04
C CYS A 51 -4.99 3.75 3.67
N ARG A 52 -5.67 4.68 4.35
CA ARG A 52 -5.00 5.75 5.11
C ARG A 52 -4.28 5.24 6.34
N GLU A 53 -4.87 4.26 7.03
CA GLU A 53 -4.23 3.57 8.16
C GLU A 53 -2.94 2.89 7.68
N PHE A 54 -2.96 2.17 6.56
CA PHE A 54 -1.76 1.55 5.99
C PHE A 54 -0.67 2.59 5.68
N GLN A 55 -1.04 3.73 5.11
CA GLN A 55 -0.07 4.79 4.81
C GLN A 55 0.55 5.44 6.05
N THR A 56 -0.23 5.54 7.13
CA THR A 56 0.18 6.19 8.37
C THR A 56 1.00 5.27 9.26
N GLU A 57 0.55 4.03 9.42
CA GLU A 57 1.12 3.07 10.36
C GLU A 57 2.21 2.20 9.73
N VAL A 58 2.20 1.98 8.41
CA VAL A 58 3.17 1.12 7.72
C VAL A 58 4.10 1.94 6.85
N CYS A 59 3.57 2.56 5.79
CA CYS A 59 4.38 3.34 4.87
C CYS A 59 3.54 4.13 3.87
N SER A 60 3.86 5.40 3.69
CA SER A 60 3.18 6.28 2.74
C SER A 60 3.58 6.07 1.28
N SER A 61 4.73 5.43 1.01
CA SER A 61 5.21 5.21 -0.36
C SER A 61 5.81 3.81 -0.55
N PRO A 62 5.40 3.05 -1.57
CA PRO A 62 5.96 1.73 -1.86
C PRO A 62 7.45 1.81 -2.22
N ASP A 63 7.92 2.93 -2.78
CA ASP A 63 9.33 3.13 -3.13
C ASP A 63 10.25 3.03 -1.91
N MET A 64 9.79 3.48 -0.74
CA MET A 64 10.55 3.37 0.51
C MET A 64 10.74 1.91 0.97
N MET A 65 9.91 0.98 0.48
CA MET A 65 10.03 -0.44 0.79
C MET A 65 11.03 -1.17 -0.10
N ILE A 66 11.43 -0.59 -1.23
CA ILE A 66 12.25 -1.26 -2.26
C ILE A 66 13.56 -0.52 -2.57
N PHE A 67 13.57 0.81 -2.49
CA PHE A 67 14.75 1.61 -2.76
C PHE A 67 15.39 2.09 -1.47
N PRO A 68 16.72 2.00 -1.32
CA PRO A 68 17.45 2.74 -0.31
C PRO A 68 17.10 4.23 -0.38
N SER A 69 17.08 4.92 0.75
CA SER A 69 16.80 6.37 0.76
C SER A 69 17.85 7.12 -0.07
N TRP A 70 17.40 7.97 -1.02
CA TRP A 70 18.28 8.81 -1.85
C TRP A 70 18.82 10.05 -1.11
N ASN A 71 18.71 10.12 0.22
CA ASN A 71 19.22 11.28 0.97
C ASN A 71 20.72 11.18 1.21
N SER A 72 21.49 11.12 0.12
CA SER A 72 22.90 11.50 0.06
C SER A 72 23.00 12.99 -0.24
N VAL A 73 22.45 13.83 0.66
CA VAL A 73 22.69 15.29 0.60
C VAL A 73 24.13 15.52 1.07
N PRO A 74 24.97 16.27 0.33
CA PRO A 74 26.33 16.55 0.77
C PRO A 74 26.30 17.31 2.10
N GLY A 75 26.90 16.74 3.16
CA GLY A 75 27.06 17.40 4.47
C GLY A 75 26.23 16.83 5.63
N PHE A 76 25.41 15.80 5.41
CA PHE A 76 24.77 15.03 6.49
C PHE A 76 25.35 13.61 6.53
N PRO A 77 25.59 13.01 7.71
CA PRO A 77 26.06 11.63 7.79
C PRO A 77 25.05 10.72 7.08
N SER A 78 25.53 9.93 6.12
CA SER A 78 24.68 9.10 5.30
C SER A 78 23.86 8.17 6.19
N CYS A 79 22.54 8.31 6.17
CA CYS A 79 21.69 7.23 6.65
C CYS A 79 21.68 6.16 5.55
N ASN A 80 22.67 5.27 5.59
CA ASN A 80 22.73 4.06 4.79
C ASN A 80 21.66 3.03 5.23
N SER A 81 20.45 3.46 5.58
CA SER A 81 19.40 2.52 5.94
C SER A 81 18.85 1.88 4.68
N VAL A 82 19.14 0.59 4.50
CA VAL A 82 18.49 -0.18 3.43
C VAL A 82 17.01 -0.36 3.82
N PRO A 83 16.09 -0.60 2.86
CA PRO A 83 14.68 -0.82 3.20
C PRO A 83 14.45 -1.84 4.30
N GLY A 84 15.25 -2.91 4.33
CA GLY A 84 15.16 -3.94 5.38
C GLY A 84 15.28 -3.42 6.81
N ASP A 85 16.00 -2.33 7.04
CA ASP A 85 16.27 -1.77 8.38
C ASP A 85 15.14 -0.86 8.89
N ARG A 86 14.22 -0.45 7.99
CA ARG A 86 13.15 0.51 8.29
C ARG A 86 11.85 -0.13 8.77
N PHE A 87 11.70 -1.44 8.62
CA PHE A 87 10.47 -2.16 8.93
C PHE A 87 10.72 -3.19 10.02
N SER A 88 10.01 -3.01 11.13
CA SER A 88 9.96 -3.89 12.28
C SER A 88 9.01 -5.09 12.04
N SER A 89 8.91 -5.96 13.03
CA SER A 89 7.91 -7.04 13.02
C SER A 89 6.49 -6.49 13.21
N ASP A 90 6.32 -5.46 14.04
CA ASP A 90 5.03 -4.81 14.29
C ASP A 90 4.48 -4.15 13.01
N ASP A 91 5.35 -3.56 12.19
CA ASP A 91 4.97 -3.00 10.89
C ASP A 91 4.48 -4.09 9.93
N VAL A 92 5.09 -5.28 9.97
CA VAL A 92 4.70 -6.43 9.16
C VAL A 92 3.35 -6.97 9.60
N GLU A 93 3.15 -7.17 10.91
CA GLU A 93 1.88 -7.65 11.46
C GLU A 93 0.74 -6.66 11.14
N THR A 94 1.01 -5.37 11.30
CA THR A 94 0.07 -4.29 10.95
C THR A 94 -0.24 -4.29 9.46
N ALA A 95 0.77 -4.39 8.59
CA ALA A 95 0.59 -4.46 7.14
C ALA A 95 -0.26 -5.68 6.72
N CYS A 96 0.00 -6.85 7.29
CA CYS A 96 -0.75 -8.06 6.99
C CYS A 96 -2.20 -7.96 7.47
N ARG A 97 -2.44 -7.47 8.69
CA ARG A 97 -3.79 -7.27 9.22
C ARG A 97 -4.61 -6.34 8.34
N ILE A 98 -4.08 -5.15 8.04
CA ILE A 98 -4.80 -4.15 7.24
C ILE A 98 -5.04 -4.68 5.82
N ALA A 99 -4.05 -5.32 5.21
CA ALA A 99 -4.21 -5.91 3.88
C ALA A 99 -5.32 -6.97 3.84
N GLN A 100 -5.37 -7.86 4.84
CA GLN A 100 -6.44 -8.86 4.94
C GLN A 100 -7.81 -8.21 5.05
N GLN A 101 -7.97 -7.21 5.93
CA GLN A 101 -9.24 -6.50 6.11
C GLN A 101 -9.73 -5.82 4.83
N ILE A 102 -8.81 -5.21 4.07
CA ILE A 102 -9.15 -4.59 2.79
C ILE A 102 -9.58 -5.66 1.77
N ILE A 103 -8.83 -6.75 1.66
CA ILE A 103 -9.13 -7.83 0.70
C ILE A 103 -10.51 -8.43 1.01
N ASP A 104 -10.82 -8.71 2.28
CA ASP A 104 -12.10 -9.27 2.69
C ASP A 104 -13.27 -8.35 2.29
N LEU A 105 -13.16 -7.04 2.56
CA LEU A 105 -14.18 -6.05 2.17
C LEU A 105 -14.33 -5.94 0.65
N CYS A 106 -13.22 -6.05 -0.09
CA CYS A 106 -13.23 -6.01 -1.54
C CYS A 106 -13.89 -7.27 -2.14
N ASP A 107 -13.61 -8.45 -1.58
CA ASP A 107 -14.20 -9.72 -1.98
C ASP A 107 -15.71 -9.76 -1.68
N GLU A 108 -16.14 -9.23 -0.53
CA GLU A 108 -17.57 -9.06 -0.23
C GLU A 108 -18.27 -8.20 -1.29
N ARG A 109 -17.62 -7.10 -1.71
CA ARG A 109 -18.16 -6.22 -2.76
C ARG A 109 -18.18 -6.88 -4.13
N TRP A 110 -17.19 -7.71 -4.44
CA TRP A 110 -17.09 -8.43 -5.70
C TRP A 110 -18.20 -9.48 -5.86
N ASN A 111 -18.57 -10.14 -4.77
CA ASN A 111 -19.57 -11.20 -4.76
C ASN A 111 -21.02 -10.70 -4.55
N ALA A 112 -21.22 -9.40 -4.34
CA ALA A 112 -22.52 -8.76 -4.11
C ALA A 112 -23.13 -8.16 -5.39
#